data_AF-A0A4Q4XGW3-F1
#
_entry.id   AF-A0A4Q4XGW3-F1
#
_cell.length_a   1.000
_cell.length_b   1.000
_cell.length_c   1.000
_cell.angle_alpha   90.00
_cell.angle_beta   90.00
_cell.angle_gamma   90.00
#
_symmetry.space_group_name_H-M   'P 1'
#
loop_
_entity.id
_entity.type
_entity.pdbx_description
1 polymer ?
#
loop_
_entity_poly.entity_id
_entity_poly.type
_entity_poly.pdbx_seq_one_letter_code
_entity_poly.pdbx_strand_id
1 'polypeptide(L)'
;MRSGRTSRIAPNSDFGILTLLFQDSTGGLETNGKLFGGLHRVTIPEPMKKADGVVLPKRFTMAYLFKTQRTVSVGPLPKFITADNPAKYPDINALEFQQRRNILYT
;
A
#
# COMPACT_ATOMS: atom_id res chain seq x y z
N MET A 1 -23.89 -3.35 18.58
CA MET A 1 -23.27 -2.12 18.02
C MET A 1 -22.39 -1.52 19.10
N ARG A 2 -21.06 -1.54 18.95
CA ARG A 2 -20.15 -0.82 19.86
C ARG A 2 -19.66 0.44 19.14
N SER A 3 -19.79 1.58 19.83
CA SER A 3 -19.28 2.88 19.42
C SER A 3 -17.76 2.80 19.26
N GLY A 4 -17.25 3.16 18.09
CA GLY A 4 -15.81 3.20 17.79
C GLY A 4 -15.48 2.80 16.35
N ARG A 5 -15.53 3.77 15.43
CA ARG A 5 -15.05 3.71 14.03
C ARG A 5 -15.19 2.36 13.31
N THR A 6 -16.37 2.12 12.74
CA THR A 6 -16.60 1.01 11.81
C THR A 6 -15.89 1.28 10.47
N SER A 7 -15.02 0.35 10.05
CA SER A 7 -14.41 0.35 8.72
C SER A 7 -14.68 -0.99 8.02
N ARG A 8 -14.81 -0.98 6.69
CA ARG A 8 -15.03 -2.24 5.93
C ARG A 8 -13.72 -3.00 5.76
N ILE A 9 -12.62 -2.27 5.57
CA ILE A 9 -11.24 -2.77 5.52
C ILE A 9 -10.44 -1.84 6.44
N ALA A 10 -9.58 -2.39 7.31
CA ALA A 10 -8.72 -1.60 8.20
C ALA A 10 -7.66 -0.82 7.38
N PRO A 11 -7.09 0.28 7.90
CA PRO A 11 -5.99 0.98 7.22
C PRO A 11 -4.84 0.02 6.90
N ASN A 12 -4.45 -0.06 5.63
CA ASN A 12 -3.34 -0.89 5.18
C ASN A 12 -2.60 -0.22 4.01
N SER A 13 -1.38 -0.70 3.75
CA SER A 13 -0.63 -0.40 2.54
C SER A 13 -0.57 -1.65 1.69
N ASP A 14 -0.62 -1.49 0.37
CA ASP A 14 -0.60 -2.63 -0.55
C ASP A 14 0.81 -3.20 -0.75
N PHE A 15 0.88 -4.46 -1.18
CA PHE A 15 2.14 -5.15 -1.50
C PHE A 15 2.22 -5.51 -2.98
N GLY A 16 3.02 -4.74 -3.71
CA GLY A 16 3.31 -4.91 -5.12
C GLY A 16 3.84 -3.63 -5.78
N ILE A 17 4.29 -3.71 -7.04
CA ILE A 17 4.64 -2.55 -7.89
C ILE A 17 3.44 -1.62 -8.08
N LEU A 18 2.22 -2.16 -8.25
CA LEU A 18 1.04 -1.36 -8.60
C LEU A 18 -0.23 -1.96 -7.99
N THR A 19 -1.07 -1.13 -7.39
CA THR A 19 -2.49 -1.39 -7.13
C THR A 19 -3.27 -0.41 -7.99
N LEU A 20 -4.23 -0.87 -8.80
CA LEU A 20 -5.10 0.07 -9.53
C LEU A 20 -6.16 0.65 -8.61
N LEU A 21 -5.78 1.71 -7.90
CA LEU A 21 -6.64 2.71 -7.27
C LEU A 21 -6.22 4.07 -7.85
N PHE A 22 -7.11 4.77 -8.56
CA PHE A 22 -6.75 5.99 -9.29
C PHE A 22 -6.46 7.17 -8.32
N GLN A 23 -5.17 7.48 -8.15
CA GLN A 23 -4.53 8.81 -8.05
C GLN A 23 -3.01 8.58 -8.19
N ASP A 24 -2.31 9.49 -8.87
CA ASP A 24 -1.01 9.30 -9.53
C ASP A 24 0.24 9.18 -8.60
N SER A 25 1.39 8.80 -9.20
CA SER A 25 2.77 8.72 -8.66
C SER A 25 3.21 7.50 -7.80
N THR A 26 3.14 6.29 -8.37
CA THR A 26 3.54 5.01 -7.73
C THR A 26 5.06 4.89 -7.48
N GLY A 27 5.48 4.78 -6.22
CA GLY A 27 6.83 4.36 -5.86
C GLY A 27 7.03 4.14 -4.36
N GLY A 28 8.16 3.54 -4.01
CA GLY A 28 8.52 3.29 -2.62
C GLY A 28 10.01 3.08 -2.44
N LEU A 29 10.46 1.84 -2.53
CA LEU A 29 11.84 1.46 -2.21
C LEU A 29 12.85 1.92 -3.26
N GLU A 30 12.55 1.64 -4.54
CA GLU A 30 13.40 1.97 -5.69
C GLU A 30 13.70 3.47 -5.81
N THR A 31 12.83 4.32 -5.26
CA THR A 31 12.97 5.78 -5.32
C THR A 31 13.84 6.37 -4.21
N ASN A 32 14.44 5.51 -3.37
CA ASN A 32 15.18 5.92 -2.17
C ASN A 32 14.35 6.83 -1.24
N GLY A 33 13.04 6.55 -1.16
CA GLY A 33 12.09 7.27 -0.31
C GLY A 33 11.65 8.63 -0.87
N LYS A 34 11.73 8.85 -2.19
CA LYS A 34 11.13 10.04 -2.83
C LYS A 34 9.65 9.86 -3.12
N LEU A 35 9.21 8.63 -3.36
CA LEU A 35 7.80 8.25 -3.49
C LEU A 35 7.41 7.39 -2.29
N PHE A 36 6.19 7.58 -1.81
CA PHE A 36 5.66 6.91 -0.63
C PHE A 36 4.41 6.10 -0.99
N GLY A 37 4.27 4.92 -0.41
CA GLY A 37 3.04 4.15 -0.51
C GLY A 37 1.88 4.88 0.17
N GLY A 38 0.78 5.08 -0.55
CA GLY A 38 -0.42 5.71 0.00
C GLY A 38 -1.13 4.81 1.03
N LEU A 39 -1.32 5.32 2.25
CA LEU A 39 -2.20 4.70 3.23
C LEU A 39 -3.66 4.98 2.84
N HIS A 40 -4.44 3.93 2.62
CA HIS A 40 -5.84 4.08 2.22
C HIS A 40 -6.76 3.18 3.05
N ARG A 41 -8.05 3.51 3.04
CA ARG A 41 -9.09 2.79 3.78
C ARG A 41 -10.43 2.90 3.08
N VAL A 42 -11.20 1.80 3.08
CA VAL A 42 -12.61 1.83 2.67
C VAL A 42 -13.51 2.06 3.89
N THR A 43 -14.25 3.18 3.86
CA THR A 43 -15.21 3.56 4.90
C THR A 43 -16.63 3.67 4.33
N ILE A 44 -17.59 3.96 5.21
CA ILE A 44 -18.98 4.23 4.83
C ILE A 44 -18.99 5.46 3.90
N PRO A 45 -19.72 5.46 2.77
CA PRO A 45 -19.84 6.64 1.92
C PRO A 45 -20.34 7.85 2.71
N GLU A 46 -19.78 9.04 2.45
CA GLU A 46 -20.06 10.25 3.23
C GLU A 46 -21.56 10.56 3.41
N PRO A 47 -22.41 10.45 2.36
CA PRO A 47 -23.84 10.71 2.50
C PRO A 47 -24.55 9.73 3.47
N MET A 48 -24.01 8.53 3.65
CA MET A 48 -24.60 7.46 4.46
C MET A 48 -24.08 7.46 5.91
N LYS A 49 -23.08 8.28 6.24
CA LYS A 49 -22.51 8.34 7.60
C LYS A 49 -23.43 9.04 8.62
N LYS A 50 -24.30 9.92 8.16
CA LYS A 50 -25.16 10.78 9.01
C LYS A 50 -26.61 10.28 9.12
N ALA A 51 -26.93 9.18 8.45
CA ALA A 51 -28.29 8.69 8.36
C ALA A 51 -28.49 7.51 9.31
N ASP A 52 -29.47 7.65 10.22
CA ASP A 52 -29.83 6.61 11.16
C ASP A 52 -30.64 5.50 10.46
N GLY A 53 -30.39 4.25 10.85
CA GLY A 53 -31.12 3.09 10.31
C GLY A 53 -30.78 2.68 8.87
N VAL A 54 -29.70 3.20 8.28
CA VAL A 54 -29.32 2.87 6.90
C VAL A 54 -28.71 1.47 6.78
N VAL A 55 -29.32 0.65 5.94
CA VAL A 55 -28.73 -0.62 5.47
C VAL A 55 -27.76 -0.31 4.32
N LEU A 56 -26.47 -0.56 4.54
CA LEU A 56 -25.50 -0.34 3.48
C LEU A 56 -25.61 -1.43 2.41
N PRO A 57 -25.58 -1.08 1.12
CA PRO A 57 -25.60 -2.08 0.05
C PRO A 57 -24.35 -2.96 0.08
N LYS A 58 -24.47 -4.15 -0.51
CA LYS A 58 -23.32 -5.02 -0.80
C LYS A 58 -22.39 -4.27 -1.77
N ARG A 59 -21.08 -4.32 -1.49
CA ARG A 59 -20.05 -3.73 -2.33
C ARG A 59 -19.06 -4.82 -2.72
N PHE A 60 -18.87 -5.02 -4.01
CA PHE A 60 -17.85 -5.91 -4.55
C PHE A 60 -16.68 -5.08 -5.06
N THR A 61 -15.46 -5.58 -4.91
CA THR A 61 -14.25 -4.93 -5.38
C THR A 61 -13.24 -5.99 -5.74
N MET A 62 -12.51 -5.77 -6.84
CA MET A 62 -11.33 -6.53 -7.20
C MET A 62 -10.13 -5.61 -7.10
N ALA A 63 -9.13 -6.01 -6.33
CA ALA A 63 -7.83 -5.37 -6.31
C ALA A 63 -6.87 -6.23 -7.13
N TYR A 64 -6.14 -5.59 -8.06
CA TYR A 64 -5.08 -6.24 -8.80
C TYR A 64 -3.74 -5.64 -8.36
N LEU A 65 -2.89 -6.50 -7.78
CA LEU A 65 -1.60 -6.15 -7.20
C LEU A 65 -0.49 -6.62 -8.14
N PHE A 66 0.06 -5.73 -8.96
CA PHE A 66 1.22 -6.01 -9.79
C PHE A 66 2.44 -6.22 -8.90
N LYS A 67 3.34 -7.13 -9.26
CA LYS A 67 4.59 -7.38 -8.53
C LYS A 67 5.74 -7.50 -9.51
N THR A 68 6.95 -7.17 -9.06
CA THR A 68 8.18 -7.47 -9.78
C THR A 68 8.37 -8.98 -9.79
N GLN A 69 9.13 -9.45 -10.77
CA GLN A 69 9.59 -10.82 -10.76
C GLN A 69 10.38 -11.10 -9.47
N ARG A 70 10.15 -12.26 -8.86
CA ARG A 70 10.67 -12.64 -7.54
C ARG A 70 12.18 -12.47 -7.38
N THR A 71 12.93 -12.63 -8.45
CA THR A 71 14.40 -12.61 -8.49
C THR A 71 14.98 -11.23 -8.77
N VAL A 72 14.15 -10.24 -9.13
CA VAL A 72 14.61 -8.91 -9.49
C VAL A 72 14.84 -8.08 -8.23
N SER A 73 15.94 -7.34 -8.20
CA SER A 73 16.22 -6.35 -7.15
C SER A 73 15.12 -5.31 -7.08
N VAL A 74 14.72 -4.96 -5.86
CA VAL A 74 13.82 -3.84 -5.56
C VAL A 74 14.53 -2.74 -4.74
N GLY A 75 15.86 -2.80 -4.64
CA GLY A 75 16.68 -1.82 -3.93
C GLY A 75 16.63 -0.42 -4.55
N PRO A 76 17.16 0.61 -3.86
CA PRO A 76 17.19 1.97 -4.39
C PRO A 76 17.92 2.04 -5.73
N LEU A 77 17.28 2.60 -6.76
CA LEU A 77 17.93 2.72 -8.07
C LEU A 77 19.10 3.73 -7.98
N PRO A 78 20.20 3.49 -8.71
CA PRO A 78 21.39 4.36 -8.66
C PRO A 78 21.09 5.85 -8.86
N LYS A 79 20.13 6.18 -9.74
CA LYS A 79 19.70 7.57 -10.01
C LYS A 79 19.08 8.31 -8.81
N PHE A 80 18.69 7.58 -7.76
CA PHE A 80 18.13 8.15 -6.53
C PHE A 80 19.11 8.14 -5.35
N ILE A 81 20.33 7.66 -5.58
CA ILE A 81 21.42 7.66 -4.61
C ILE A 81 22.38 8.79 -4.97
N THR A 82 22.61 9.70 -4.02
CA THR A 82 23.59 10.80 -4.14
C THR A 82 24.42 10.88 -2.87
N ALA A 83 25.48 11.68 -2.86
CA ALA A 83 26.25 11.95 -1.65
C ALA A 83 25.36 12.49 -0.51
N ASP A 84 24.44 13.40 -0.84
CA ASP A 84 23.53 14.01 0.12
C ASP A 84 22.28 13.15 0.44
N ASN A 85 22.02 12.11 -0.35
CA ASN A 85 20.91 11.18 -0.15
C ASN A 85 21.40 9.75 -0.40
N PRO A 86 22.19 9.16 0.52
CA PRO A 86 22.71 7.81 0.38
C PRO A 86 21.58 6.76 0.36
N ALA A 87 21.91 5.53 -0.01
CA ALA A 87 20.95 4.43 -0.04
C ALA A 87 20.34 4.19 1.36
N LYS A 88 19.03 4.41 1.50
CA LYS A 88 18.29 4.22 2.77
C LYS A 88 17.85 2.79 2.99
N TYR A 89 17.83 1.99 1.93
CA TYR A 89 17.27 0.65 1.93
C TYR A 89 18.29 -0.34 1.37
N PRO A 90 18.33 -1.57 1.89
CA PRO A 90 19.22 -2.59 1.36
C PRO A 90 18.79 -3.00 -0.04
N ASP A 91 19.77 -3.41 -0.84
CA ASP A 91 19.51 -4.10 -2.10
C ASP A 91 19.07 -5.54 -1.80
N ILE A 92 17.79 -5.83 -2.05
CA ILE A 92 17.16 -7.13 -1.84
C ILE A 92 16.26 -7.43 -3.03
N ASN A 93 16.01 -8.71 -3.28
CA ASN A 93 15.08 -9.10 -4.32
C ASN A 93 13.61 -8.98 -3.85
N ALA A 94 12.71 -9.01 -4.83
CA ALA A 94 11.27 -8.88 -4.59
C ALA A 94 10.69 -9.96 -3.65
N LEU A 95 11.21 -11.19 -3.71
CA LEU A 95 10.77 -12.28 -2.84
C LEU A 95 11.17 -12.03 -1.39
N GLU A 96 12.42 -11.63 -1.15
CA GLU A 96 12.94 -11.30 0.17
C GLU A 96 12.16 -10.13 0.79
N PHE A 97 11.86 -9.10 -0.01
CA PHE A 97 11.02 -7.99 0.43
C PHE A 97 9.62 -8.46 0.84
N GLN A 98 8.99 -9.32 0.04
CA GLN A 98 7.67 -9.88 0.36
C GLN A 98 7.70 -10.73 1.64
N GLN A 99 8.72 -11.57 1.81
CA GLN A 99 8.88 -12.40 3.00
C GLN A 99 9.03 -11.54 4.27
N ARG A 100 9.88 -10.50 4.22
CA ARG A 100 10.06 -9.54 5.34
C ARG A 100 8.76 -8.85 5.72
N ARG A 101 7.94 -8.48 4.74
CA ARG A 101 6.62 -7.86 5.01
C ARG A 101 5.62 -8.82 5.62
N ASN A 102 5.65 -10.10 5.23
CA ASN A 102 4.74 -11.11 5.77
C ASN A 102 5.05 -11.47 7.24
N ILE A 103 6.32 -11.42 7.65
CA ILE A 103 6.76 -11.75 9.02
C ILE A 103 6.14 -10.81 10.06
N LEU A 104 5.83 -9.56 9.69
CA LEU A 104 5.21 -8.58 10.58
C LEU A 104 3.75 -8.89 10.96
N TYR A 105 3.17 -9.98 10.43
CA TYR A 105 1.78 -10.40 10.69
C TYR A 105 1.67 -11.79 11.35
N THR A 106 2.76 -12.32 11.91
CA THR A 106 2.83 -13.52 12.77
C THR A 106 3.25 -13.12 14.18
#